data_AF-A0AAD8F4J6-F1
#
_entry.id   AF-A0AAD8F4J6-F1
#
_cell.length_a   1.000
_cell.length_b   1.000
_cell.length_c   1.000
_cell.angle_alpha   90.00
_cell.angle_beta   90.00
_cell.angle_gamma   90.00
#
_symmetry.space_group_name_H-M   'P 1'
#
loop_
_entity.id
_entity.type
_entity.pdbx_description
1 polymer ?
#
loop_
_entity_poly.entity_id
_entity_poly.type
_entity_poly.pdbx_seq_one_letter_code
_entity_poly.pdbx_strand_id
1 'polypeptide(L)'
;MIILIITLLTYQPPVYEGYVYGSGAEMFGWIIACFPFLPIPFYSGFMLTTTKGTPMQRLKISCTPTSDWRPQGEELNKKYQTWTKYRAPCTLRLPKIGFERR
;
A
#
# COMPACT_ATOMS: atom_id res chain seq x y z
N MET A 1 2.56 -13.72 -7.38
CA MET A 1 1.69 -14.43 -6.42
C MET A 1 1.98 -15.92 -6.39
N ILE A 2 2.01 -16.63 -7.52
CA ILE A 2 2.31 -18.08 -7.56
C ILE A 2 3.69 -18.41 -6.97
N ILE A 3 4.74 -17.68 -7.38
CA ILE A 3 6.11 -17.89 -6.88
C ILE A 3 6.15 -17.74 -5.35
N LEU A 4 5.54 -16.69 -4.81
CA LEU A 4 5.46 -16.43 -3.37
C LEU A 4 4.80 -17.60 -2.62
N ILE A 5 3.70 -18.13 -3.15
CA ILE A 5 3.00 -19.26 -2.53
C ILE A 5 3.89 -20.50 -2.49
N ILE A 6 4.53 -20.85 -3.61
CA ILE A 6 5.41 -22.03 -3.68
C ILE A 6 6.61 -21.85 -2.74
N THR A 7 7.25 -20.68 -2.73
CA THR A 7 8.40 -20.41 -1.84
C THR A 7 8.06 -20.50 -0.36
N LEU A 8 6.83 -20.13 0.03
CA LEU A 8 6.37 -20.27 1.42
C LEU A 8 6.04 -21.71 1.77
N LEU A 9 5.45 -22.46 0.84
CA LEU A 9 5.12 -23.89 1.03
C LEU A 9 6.36 -24.78 1.10
N THR A 10 7.39 -24.48 0.30
CA THR A 10 8.64 -25.26 0.27
C THR A 10 9.74 -24.64 1.13
N TYR A 11 9.38 -23.82 2.12
CA TYR A 11 10.35 -23.19 3.01
C TYR A 11 11.08 -24.25 3.86
N GLN A 12 12.40 -24.17 3.89
CA GLN A 12 13.28 -24.99 4.71
C GLN A 12 14.24 -24.05 5.46
N PRO A 13 14.62 -24.37 6.71
CA PRO A 13 15.57 -23.55 7.44
C PRO A 13 16.90 -23.49 6.67
N PRO A 14 17.58 -22.33 6.64
CA PRO A 14 18.84 -22.20 5.93
C PRO A 14 19.90 -23.11 6.56
N VAL A 15 20.66 -23.80 5.72
CA VAL A 15 21.81 -24.64 6.11
C VAL A 15 23.01 -24.21 5.30
N TYR A 16 24.16 -24.01 5.94
CA TYR A 16 25.40 -23.61 5.27
C TYR A 16 26.55 -24.50 5.70
N GLU A 17 27.20 -25.21 4.76
CA GLU A 17 28.36 -26.08 5.06
C GLU A 17 28.10 -27.11 6.20
N GLY A 18 26.87 -27.63 6.29
CA GLY A 18 26.45 -28.55 7.36
C GLY A 18 26.07 -27.88 8.68
N TYR A 19 26.20 -26.56 8.79
CA TYR A 19 25.72 -25.77 9.94
C TYR A 19 24.24 -25.44 9.79
N VAL A 20 23.44 -25.96 10.72
CA VAL A 20 22.01 -25.65 10.83
C VAL A 20 21.87 -24.37 11.66
N TYR A 21 21.33 -23.32 11.05
CA TYR A 21 21.05 -22.08 11.76
C TYR A 21 20.00 -22.35 12.85
N GLY A 22 20.29 -21.95 14.09
CA GLY A 22 19.36 -22.10 15.21
C GLY A 22 18.11 -21.24 15.04
N SER A 23 17.05 -21.56 15.80
CA SER A 23 15.74 -20.89 15.73
C SER A 23 15.81 -19.36 15.90
N GLY A 24 16.78 -18.84 16.65
CA GLY A 24 17.01 -17.41 16.79
C GLY A 24 17.37 -16.72 15.47
N ALA A 25 18.28 -17.30 14.68
CA ALA A 25 18.72 -16.72 13.41
C ALA A 25 17.60 -16.72 12.35
N GLU A 26 16.75 -17.75 12.38
CA GLU A 26 15.55 -17.82 11.53
C GLU A 26 14.57 -16.67 11.85
N MET A 27 14.28 -16.44 13.14
CA MET A 27 13.42 -15.32 13.57
C MET A 27 13.98 -13.97 13.12
N PHE A 28 15.30 -13.75 13.23
CA PHE A 28 15.92 -12.51 12.75
C PHE A 28 15.74 -12.32 11.23
N GLY A 29 15.89 -13.38 10.45
CA GLY A 29 15.64 -13.35 9.00
C GLY A 29 14.20 -12.94 8.68
N TRP A 30 13.22 -13.50 9.37
CA TRP A 30 11.80 -13.14 9.20
C TRP A 30 11.49 -11.72 9.62
N ILE A 31 12.12 -11.20 10.69
CA ILE A 31 11.94 -9.80 11.11
C ILE A 31 12.47 -8.85 10.02
N ILE A 32 13.67 -9.11 9.49
CA ILE A 32 14.26 -8.31 8.42
C ILE A 32 13.38 -8.37 7.16
N ALA A 33 12.86 -9.55 6.82
CA ALA A 33 11.95 -9.72 5.68
C ALA A 33 10.63 -8.96 5.87
N CYS A 34 10.06 -8.94 7.08
CA CYS A 34 8.78 -8.29 7.37
C CYS A 34 8.89 -6.77 7.57
N PHE A 35 10.03 -6.26 8.02
CA PHE A 35 10.24 -4.84 8.32
C PHE A 35 9.82 -3.88 7.18
N PRO A 36 10.20 -4.09 5.90
CA PRO A 36 9.76 -3.22 4.81
C PRO A 36 8.26 -3.30 4.52
N PHE A 37 7.57 -4.35 4.97
CA PHE A 37 6.12 -4.49 4.80
C PHE A 37 5.33 -3.80 5.91
N LEU A 38 5.91 -3.54 7.09
CA LEU A 38 5.23 -2.92 8.24
C LEU A 38 4.66 -1.50 7.99
N PRO A 39 5.29 -0.61 7.20
CA PRO A 39 4.75 0.72 6.94
C PRO A 39 3.38 0.67 6.26
N ILE A 40 3.12 -0.30 5.39
CA ILE A 40 1.88 -0.40 4.61
C ILE A 40 0.64 -0.57 5.53
N PRO A 41 0.56 -1.61 6.39
CA PRO A 41 -0.56 -1.77 7.31
C PRO A 41 -0.56 -0.70 8.40
N PHE A 42 0.60 -0.17 8.80
CA PHE A 42 0.67 0.91 9.77
C PHE A 42 -0.01 2.18 9.24
N TYR A 43 0.34 2.62 8.03
CA TYR A 43 -0.28 3.77 7.40
C TYR A 43 -1.75 3.50 7.04
N SER A 44 -2.11 2.30 6.62
CA SER A 44 -3.51 1.98 6.34
C SER A 44 -4.36 2.06 7.62
N GLY A 45 -3.89 1.51 8.74
CA GLY A 45 -4.55 1.62 10.04
C GLY A 45 -4.63 3.07 10.54
N PHE A 46 -3.55 3.83 10.39
CA PHE A 46 -3.53 5.26 10.72
C PHE A 46 -4.56 6.06 9.91
N MET A 47 -4.69 5.78 8.61
CA MET A 47 -5.66 6.42 7.73
C MET A 47 -7.10 6.06 8.09
N LEU A 48 -7.37 4.78 8.40
CA LEU A 48 -8.70 4.32 8.79
C LEU A 48 -9.15 4.90 10.14
N THR A 49 -8.23 5.04 11.10
CA THR A 49 -8.54 5.59 12.43
C THR A 49 -8.74 7.11 12.40
N THR A 50 -7.95 7.83 11.60
CA THR A 50 -8.01 9.30 11.46
C THR A 50 -9.23 9.77 10.64
N THR A 51 -9.73 8.94 9.72
CA THR A 51 -10.89 9.29 8.89
C THR A 51 -12.19 9.26 9.71
N LYS A 52 -12.95 10.35 9.68
CA LYS A 52 -14.26 10.44 10.35
C LYS A 52 -15.34 9.70 9.55
N GLY A 53 -16.22 8.96 10.22
CA GLY A 53 -17.36 8.28 9.60
C GLY A 53 -17.63 6.88 10.14
N THR A 54 -18.54 6.14 9.49
CA THR A 54 -18.80 4.71 9.73
C THR A 54 -17.67 3.85 9.15
N PRO A 55 -17.42 2.63 9.65
CA PRO A 55 -16.31 1.78 9.17
C PRO A 55 -16.33 1.56 7.66
N MET A 56 -17.52 1.33 7.08
CA MET A 56 -17.70 1.16 5.64
C MET A 56 -17.40 2.46 4.87
N GLN A 57 -17.80 3.61 5.41
CA GLN A 57 -17.53 4.91 4.80
C GLN A 57 -16.05 5.29 4.89
N ARG A 58 -15.37 4.96 5.99
CA ARG A 58 -13.92 5.14 6.16
C ARG A 58 -13.14 4.33 5.12
N LEU A 59 -13.50 3.07 4.91
CA LEU A 59 -12.87 2.22 3.89
C LEU A 59 -13.12 2.77 2.48
N LYS A 60 -14.35 3.21 2.19
CA LYS A 60 -14.69 3.82 0.91
C LYS A 60 -13.89 5.09 0.65
N ILE A 61 -13.75 5.93 1.67
CA ILE A 61 -12.95 7.16 1.63
C ILE A 61 -11.48 6.84 1.39
N SER A 62 -10.90 5.88 2.14
CA SER A 62 -9.48 5.52 2.01
C SER A 62 -9.12 4.88 0.68
N CYS A 63 -10.06 4.19 0.04
CA CYS A 63 -9.89 3.59 -1.28
C CYS A 63 -10.28 4.51 -2.45
N THR A 64 -10.68 5.76 -2.16
CA THR A 64 -11.00 6.76 -3.20
C THR A 64 -9.79 7.65 -3.45
N PRO A 65 -9.39 7.88 -4.72
CA PRO A 65 -8.28 8.78 -5.03
C PRO A 65 -8.60 10.23 -4.65
N THR A 66 -7.56 11.01 -4.36
CA THR A 66 -7.67 12.46 -4.07
C THR A 66 -8.27 13.21 -5.26
N SER A 67 -8.99 14.31 -4.99
CA SER A 67 -9.56 15.20 -6.02
C SER A 67 -8.54 15.68 -7.05
N ASP A 68 -7.30 15.85 -6.60
CA ASP A 68 -6.21 16.45 -7.38
C ASP A 68 -5.42 15.40 -8.18
N TRP A 69 -5.78 14.11 -8.06
CA TRP A 69 -5.10 13.03 -8.75
C TRP A 69 -5.26 13.15 -10.27
N ARG A 70 -4.14 13.03 -11.00
CA ARG A 70 -4.09 13.08 -12.48
C ARG A 70 -3.07 12.08 -13.03
N PRO A 71 -3.32 11.49 -14.22
CA PRO A 71 -2.33 10.67 -14.91
C PRO A 71 -1.04 11.46 -15.19
N GLN A 72 0.12 10.82 -15.04
CA GLN A 72 1.42 11.48 -15.25
C GLN A 72 1.76 11.69 -16.74
N GLY A 73 1.39 10.76 -17.62
CA GLY A 73 1.71 10.87 -19.06
C GLY A 73 0.95 12.02 -19.73
N GLU A 74 1.64 12.82 -20.54
CA GLU A 74 1.06 14.04 -21.14
C GLU A 74 -0.15 13.74 -22.02
N GLU A 75 -0.05 12.75 -22.90
CA GLU A 75 -1.15 12.32 -23.76
C GLU A 75 -2.35 11.81 -22.94
N LEU A 76 -2.09 10.97 -21.94
CA LEU A 76 -3.10 10.43 -21.04
C LEU A 76 -3.75 11.52 -20.20
N ASN A 77 -2.99 12.53 -19.79
CA ASN A 77 -3.48 13.66 -19.03
C ASN A 77 -4.37 14.54 -19.91
N LYS A 78 -3.96 14.85 -21.14
CA LYS A 78 -4.81 15.56 -22.12
C LYS A 78 -6.11 14.81 -22.35
N LYS A 79 -6.04 13.50 -22.63
CA LYS A 79 -7.22 12.64 -22.79
C LYS A 79 -8.10 12.68 -21.55
N TYR A 80 -7.52 12.48 -20.36
CA TYR A 80 -8.25 12.51 -19.09
C TYR A 80 -8.95 13.85 -18.85
N GLN A 81 -8.31 14.99 -19.18
CA GLN A 81 -8.92 16.32 -19.09
C GLN A 81 -10.13 16.44 -20.01
N THR A 82 -10.06 15.94 -21.24
CA THR A 82 -11.21 15.94 -22.16
C THR A 82 -12.37 15.11 -21.62
N TRP A 83 -12.08 13.90 -21.11
CA TRP A 83 -13.10 13.00 -20.53
C TRP A 83 -13.71 13.53 -19.23
N THR A 84 -12.96 14.29 -18.44
CA THR A 84 -13.41 14.82 -17.15
C THR A 84 -14.01 16.23 -17.24
N LYS A 85 -13.93 16.90 -18.39
CA LYS A 85 -14.42 18.28 -18.60
C LYS A 85 -15.86 18.54 -18.13
N TYR A 86 -16.72 17.53 -18.27
CA TYR A 86 -18.15 17.63 -17.91
C TYR A 86 -18.52 16.86 -16.65
N ARG A 87 -17.56 16.23 -15.97
CA ARG A 87 -17.85 15.58 -14.69
C ARG A 87 -17.86 16.62 -13.59
N ALA A 88 -18.91 16.61 -12.77
CA ALA A 88 -18.91 17.37 -11.53
C ALA A 88 -17.70 16.93 -10.68
N PRO A 89 -16.95 17.87 -10.07
CA PRO A 89 -15.89 17.52 -9.14
C PRO A 89 -16.50 16.69 -8.00
N CYS A 90 -15.82 15.60 -7.64
CA CYS A 90 -16.26 14.79 -6.51
C CYS A 90 -16.31 15.68 -5.26
N THR A 91 -17.49 15.88 -4.69
CA THR A 91 -17.71 16.77 -3.53
C THR A 91 -17.27 16.17 -2.20
N LEU A 92 -16.79 14.92 -2.22
CA LEU A 92 -16.28 14.24 -1.05
C LEU A 92 -14.99 14.92 -0.58
N ARG A 93 -15.06 15.66 0.53
CA ARG A 93 -13.88 16.26 1.17
C ARG A 93 -13.01 15.16 1.77
N LEU A 94 -12.05 14.69 1.00
CA LEU A 94 -10.97 13.86 1.52
C LEU A 94 -10.03 14.76 2.34
N PRO A 95 -9.58 14.33 3.53
CA PRO A 95 -8.51 15.03 4.20
C PRO A 95 -7.30 15.10 3.26
N LYS A 96 -6.84 16.32 2.96
CA LYS A 96 -5.60 16.52 2.21
C LYS A 96 -4.45 16.14 3.15
N ILE A 97 -4.07 14.87 3.15
CA ILE A 97 -2.78 14.47 3.72
C ILE A 97 -1.74 14.88 2.71
N GLY A 98 -1.12 16.04 2.98
CA GLY A 98 -0.08 16.62 2.17
C GLY A 98 1.12 15.70 2.10
N PHE A 99 1.26 15.00 0.97
CA PHE A 99 2.58 14.74 0.43
C PHE A 99 2.89 15.92 -0.50
N GLU A 100 3.37 17.01 0.10
CA GLU A 100 4.00 18.09 -0.64
C GLU A 100 5.14 17.44 -1.43
N ARG A 101 4.94 17.23 -2.74
CA ARG A 101 6.02 16.84 -3.64
C ARG A 101 7.01 18.00 -3.67
N ARG A 102 8.03 17.95 -2.81
CA ARG A 102 9.27 18.69 -3.00
C ARG A 102 10.03 18.13 -4.19
#